data_AF-A0A662AK47-F1
#
_entry.id   AF-A0A662AK47-F1
#
_cell.length_a   1.000
_cell.length_b   1.000
_cell.length_c   1.000
_cell.angle_alpha   90.00
_cell.angle_beta   90.00
_cell.angle_gamma   90.00
#
_symmetry.space_group_name_H-M   'P 1'
#
loop_
_entity.id
_entity.type
_entity.pdbx_description
1 polymer ?
#
loop_
_entity_poly.entity_id
_entity_poly.type
_entity_poly.pdbx_seq_one_letter_code
_entity_poly.pdbx_strand_id
1 'polypeptide(L)'
;MYKKIKPYRYSEEKLRQLWSKEYCEQKIFTFDNIEVKFYEDMFDHTFFESANRIRKDKSILSLNRLEKILWIKDTLQDDEAILKQGWDSKNKEYYKNRRVAIVKGNYVVIIRFTGLLKAKFVTAYEKSDINNVLNSPDFVKSEKYFGEK
;
A
#
# COMPACT_ATOMS: atom_id res chain seq x y z
N MET A 1 -5.16 -17.20 0.22
CA MET A 1 -3.77 -17.50 0.65
C MET A 1 -2.83 -16.55 -0.07
N TYR A 2 -1.96 -15.86 0.67
CA TYR A 2 -1.07 -14.81 0.15
C TYR A 2 0.01 -15.40 -0.77
N LYS A 3 -0.06 -15.09 -2.07
CA LYS A 3 0.84 -15.68 -3.07
C LYS A 3 2.07 -14.80 -3.31
N LYS A 4 3.25 -15.40 -3.19
CA LYS A 4 4.51 -14.77 -3.57
C LYS A 4 4.86 -15.09 -5.03
N ILE A 5 5.55 -14.16 -5.70
CA ILE A 5 6.16 -14.40 -7.02
C ILE A 5 7.67 -14.57 -6.90
N LYS A 6 8.32 -15.10 -7.94
CA LYS A 6 9.80 -15.18 -8.03
C LYS A 6 10.30 -14.06 -8.96
N PRO A 7 10.46 -12.81 -8.48
CA PRO A 7 10.65 -11.64 -9.35
C PRO A 7 11.96 -11.70 -10.16
N TYR A 8 12.98 -12.38 -9.64
CA TYR A 8 14.25 -12.61 -10.36
C TYR A 8 14.12 -13.45 -11.64
N ARG A 9 12.95 -14.04 -11.90
CA ARG A 9 12.66 -14.78 -13.14
C ARG A 9 12.01 -13.91 -14.23
N TYR A 10 11.79 -12.62 -13.96
CA TYR A 10 11.11 -11.70 -14.87
C TYR A 10 11.99 -10.49 -15.16
N SER A 11 11.85 -9.92 -16.36
CA SER A 11 12.37 -8.58 -16.64
C SER A 11 11.55 -7.53 -15.91
N GLU A 12 12.11 -6.33 -15.74
CA GLU A 12 11.37 -5.19 -15.20
C GLU A 12 10.10 -4.89 -16.03
N GLU A 13 10.19 -4.94 -17.36
CA GLU A 13 9.04 -4.74 -18.26
C GLU A 13 7.91 -5.72 -17.94
N LYS A 14 8.22 -7.00 -17.69
CA LYS A 14 7.23 -8.00 -17.31
C LYS A 14 6.61 -7.73 -15.95
N LEU A 15 7.38 -7.19 -15.00
CA LEU A 15 6.89 -6.79 -13.69
C LEU A 15 6.00 -5.54 -13.76
N ARG A 16 6.32 -4.58 -14.63
CA ARG A 16 5.45 -3.42 -14.93
C ARG A 16 4.17 -3.84 -15.62
N GLN A 17 4.23 -4.77 -16.58
CA GLN A 17 3.04 -5.36 -17.19
C GLN A 17 2.17 -6.08 -16.16
N LEU A 18 2.76 -6.82 -15.22
CA LEU A 18 2.04 -7.43 -14.11
C LEU A 18 1.35 -6.36 -13.25
N TRP A 19 2.05 -5.28 -12.90
CA TRP A 19 1.47 -4.15 -12.16
C TRP A 19 0.28 -3.53 -12.89
N SER A 20 0.43 -3.24 -14.19
CA SER A 20 -0.66 -2.67 -14.99
C SER A 20 -1.90 -3.57 -14.98
N LYS A 21 -1.70 -4.85 -15.30
CA LYS A 21 -2.79 -5.81 -15.44
C LYS A 21 -3.50 -6.13 -14.14
N GLU A 22 -2.76 -6.24 -13.03
CA GLU A 22 -3.34 -6.58 -11.72
C GLU A 22 -3.93 -5.37 -11.01
N TYR A 23 -3.38 -4.16 -11.23
CA TYR A 23 -3.70 -2.98 -10.43
C TYR A 23 -4.25 -1.80 -11.22
N CYS A 24 -3.59 -1.37 -12.30
CA CYS A 24 -3.98 -0.16 -13.03
C CYS A 24 -5.24 -0.35 -13.88
N GLU A 25 -5.38 -1.52 -14.51
CA GLU A 25 -6.48 -1.85 -15.42
C GLU A 25 -7.73 -2.37 -14.69
N GLN A 26 -7.57 -2.77 -13.42
CA GLN A 26 -8.63 -3.39 -12.64
C GLN A 26 -9.30 -2.39 -11.70
N LYS A 27 -10.59 -2.61 -11.42
CA LYS A 27 -11.25 -1.97 -10.29
C LYS A 27 -11.00 -2.80 -9.03
N ILE A 28 -10.19 -2.26 -8.13
CA ILE A 28 -9.91 -2.90 -6.85
C ILE A 28 -10.77 -2.27 -5.78
N PHE A 29 -11.54 -3.11 -5.09
CA PHE A 29 -12.30 -2.73 -3.91
C PHE A 29 -11.64 -3.34 -2.68
N THR A 30 -11.65 -2.57 -1.60
CA THR A 30 -11.33 -3.10 -0.28
C THR A 30 -12.53 -3.89 0.27
N PHE A 31 -12.31 -4.67 1.33
CA PHE A 31 -13.36 -5.46 1.98
C PHE A 31 -14.55 -4.58 2.44
N ASP A 32 -14.30 -3.30 2.73
CA ASP A 32 -15.30 -2.32 3.12
C ASP A 32 -15.72 -1.35 2.00
N ASN A 33 -15.72 -1.85 0.76
CA ASN A 33 -16.29 -1.21 -0.44
C ASN A 33 -15.66 0.11 -0.90
N ILE A 34 -14.43 0.41 -0.47
CA ILE A 34 -13.69 1.57 -1.01
C ILE A 34 -13.02 1.16 -2.32
N GLU A 35 -13.31 1.91 -3.40
CA GLU A 35 -12.60 1.81 -4.68
C GLU A 35 -11.19 2.41 -4.52
N VAL A 36 -10.15 1.60 -4.73
CA VAL A 36 -8.75 2.02 -4.66
C VAL A 36 -8.17 2.13 -6.06
N LYS A 37 -7.81 3.35 -6.45
CA LYS A 37 -7.14 3.61 -7.73
C LYS A 37 -5.62 3.43 -7.62
N PHE A 38 -5.07 2.77 -8.63
CA PHE A 38 -3.64 2.59 -8.85
C PHE A 38 -3.23 3.30 -10.14
N TYR A 39 -1.96 3.67 -10.22
CA TYR A 39 -1.40 4.40 -11.35
C TYR A 39 -0.03 3.81 -11.70
N GLU A 40 0.39 3.93 -12.96
CA GLU A 40 1.64 3.35 -13.45
C GLU A 40 2.88 3.95 -12.76
N ASP A 41 2.86 5.26 -12.50
CA ASP A 41 3.92 6.00 -11.81
C ASP A 41 4.14 5.56 -10.35
N MET A 42 3.17 4.86 -9.76
CA MET A 42 3.28 4.30 -8.41
C MET A 42 4.12 3.02 -8.35
N PHE A 43 4.41 2.38 -9.49
CA PHE A 43 5.32 1.23 -9.54
C PHE A 43 6.69 1.63 -8.98
N ASP A 44 7.26 2.73 -9.46
CA ASP A 44 8.58 3.19 -9.07
C ASP A 44 8.62 3.57 -7.59
N HIS A 45 7.60 4.29 -7.14
CA HIS A 45 7.48 4.68 -5.73
C HIS A 45 7.41 3.47 -4.79
N THR A 46 6.84 2.36 -5.25
CA THR A 46 6.59 1.17 -4.43
C THR A 46 7.75 0.20 -4.48
N PHE A 47 8.32 -0.05 -5.66
CA PHE A 47 9.27 -1.15 -5.87
C PHE A 47 10.71 -0.69 -6.04
N PHE A 48 11.00 0.60 -6.19
CA PHE A 48 12.37 1.09 -6.18
C PHE A 48 12.77 1.63 -4.81
N GLU A 49 13.98 1.29 -4.40
CA GLU A 49 14.59 1.72 -3.16
C GLU A 49 15.83 2.58 -3.44
N SER A 50 16.17 3.41 -2.46
CA SER A 50 17.34 4.27 -2.56
C SER A 50 18.62 3.46 -2.32
N ALA A 51 19.51 3.34 -3.31
CA ALA A 51 20.82 2.68 -3.17
C ALA A 51 21.67 3.29 -2.06
N ASN A 52 21.50 4.60 -1.88
CA ASN A 52 22.13 5.36 -0.82
C ASN A 52 21.12 6.37 -0.26
N ARG A 53 20.68 6.18 0.99
CA ARG A 53 19.70 7.06 1.67
C ARG A 53 20.16 8.52 1.75
N ILE A 54 21.47 8.78 1.71
CA ILE A 54 22.07 10.12 1.75
C ILE A 54 21.96 10.80 0.37
N ARG A 55 22.05 10.04 -0.74
CA ARG A 55 22.01 10.59 -2.11
C ARG A 55 20.63 10.53 -2.78
N LYS A 56 19.61 9.92 -2.14
CA LYS A 56 18.24 9.73 -2.71
C LYS A 56 18.22 9.08 -4.10
N ASP A 57 19.24 8.29 -4.43
CA ASP A 57 19.34 7.61 -5.73
C ASP A 57 18.42 6.39 -5.76
N LYS A 58 17.26 6.49 -6.45
CA LYS A 58 16.24 5.43 -6.59
C LYS A 58 16.60 4.43 -7.71
N SER A 59 17.81 3.89 -7.70
CA SER A 59 18.31 3.04 -8.78
C SER A 59 18.10 1.53 -8.55
N ILE A 60 17.66 1.09 -7.37
CA ILE A 60 17.57 -0.35 -7.04
C ILE A 60 16.13 -0.84 -7.07
N LEU A 61 15.85 -1.75 -8.01
CA LEU A 61 14.62 -2.53 -8.03
C LEU A 61 14.59 -3.55 -6.88
N SER A 62 13.66 -3.37 -5.93
CA SER A 62 13.54 -4.19 -4.73
C SER A 62 12.81 -5.50 -5.00
N LEU A 63 13.59 -6.55 -5.23
CA LEU A 63 13.06 -7.91 -5.41
C LEU A 63 12.26 -8.39 -4.18
N ASN A 64 12.61 -7.95 -2.97
CA ASN A 64 11.84 -8.29 -1.77
C ASN A 64 10.43 -7.71 -1.81
N ARG A 65 10.27 -6.45 -2.23
CA ARG A 65 8.94 -5.84 -2.37
C ARG A 65 8.16 -6.47 -3.52
N LEU A 66 8.82 -6.74 -4.64
CA LEU A 66 8.20 -7.38 -5.81
C LEU A 66 7.75 -8.80 -5.55
N GLU A 67 8.46 -9.57 -4.72
CA GLU A 67 8.03 -10.91 -4.30
C GLU A 67 6.60 -10.88 -3.71
N LYS A 68 6.24 -9.77 -3.07
CA LYS A 68 4.96 -9.52 -2.40
C LYS A 68 4.03 -8.62 -3.22
N ILE A 69 4.27 -8.45 -4.53
CA ILE A 69 3.44 -7.56 -5.38
C ILE A 69 1.96 -7.91 -5.29
N LEU A 70 1.57 -9.20 -5.26
CA LEU A 70 0.18 -9.63 -5.20
C LEU A 70 -0.45 -9.45 -3.81
N TRP A 71 0.37 -9.33 -2.75
CA TRP A 71 -0.11 -9.15 -1.39
C TRP A 71 -0.81 -7.81 -1.20
N ILE A 72 -0.55 -6.82 -2.06
CA ILE A 72 -1.21 -5.52 -2.00
C ILE A 72 -2.73 -5.69 -2.15
N LYS A 73 -3.17 -6.39 -3.19
CA LYS A 73 -4.60 -6.68 -3.43
C LYS A 73 -5.18 -7.52 -2.30
N ASP A 74 -4.48 -8.60 -1.93
CA ASP A 74 -4.91 -9.50 -0.84
C ASP A 74 -5.10 -8.72 0.48
N THR A 75 -4.19 -7.80 0.82
CA THR A 75 -4.27 -6.97 2.04
C THR A 75 -5.46 -6.01 2.01
N LEU A 76 -5.80 -5.43 0.85
CA LEU A 76 -6.94 -4.52 0.74
C LEU A 76 -8.28 -5.26 0.89
N GLN A 77 -8.32 -6.54 0.49
CA GLN A 77 -9.52 -7.38 0.49
C GLN A 77 -9.67 -8.23 1.75
N ASP A 78 -8.69 -8.19 2.66
CA ASP A 78 -8.70 -8.92 3.93
C ASP A 78 -9.48 -8.13 4.99
N ASP A 79 -10.59 -8.70 5.47
CA ASP A 79 -11.43 -8.15 6.53
C ASP A 79 -10.86 -8.36 7.94
N GLU A 80 -9.86 -9.21 8.09
CA GLU A 80 -9.09 -9.40 9.31
C GLU A 80 -7.85 -8.47 9.39
N ALA A 81 -7.62 -7.64 8.37
CA ALA A 81 -6.49 -6.71 8.36
C ALA A 81 -6.59 -5.69 9.50
N ILE A 82 -5.49 -5.46 10.21
CA ILE A 82 -5.43 -4.43 11.25
C ILE A 82 -5.39 -3.06 10.56
N LEU A 83 -6.35 -2.20 10.87
CA LEU A 83 -6.48 -0.88 10.25
C LEU A 83 -6.07 0.25 11.21
N LYS A 84 -5.05 1.00 10.80
CA LYS A 84 -4.44 2.09 11.57
C LYS A 84 -4.45 3.42 10.81
N GLN A 85 -4.29 4.53 11.54
CA GLN A 85 -4.09 5.84 10.93
C GLN A 85 -2.65 6.02 10.44
N GLY A 86 -2.49 6.69 9.29
CA GLY A 86 -1.18 7.06 8.78
C GLY A 86 -0.56 8.24 9.53
N TRP A 87 0.76 8.26 9.70
CA TRP A 87 1.48 9.34 10.38
C TRP A 87 2.05 10.39 9.41
N ASP A 88 1.81 11.67 9.69
CA ASP A 88 2.46 12.81 9.02
C ASP A 88 3.68 13.25 9.83
N SER A 89 4.87 12.87 9.36
CA SER A 89 6.13 13.24 10.01
C SER A 89 6.46 14.73 9.93
N LYS A 90 5.90 15.46 8.96
CA LYS A 90 6.17 16.90 8.77
C LYS A 90 5.40 17.71 9.80
N ASN A 91 4.11 17.41 9.95
CA ASN A 91 3.22 18.13 10.86
C ASN A 91 3.17 17.49 12.27
N LYS A 92 3.77 16.31 12.45
CA LYS A 92 3.75 15.53 13.70
C LYS A 92 2.33 15.21 14.18
N GLU A 93 1.48 14.81 13.25
CA GLU A 93 0.08 14.44 13.52
C GLU A 93 -0.35 13.24 12.68
N TYR A 94 -1.50 12.65 13.00
CA TYR A 94 -2.08 11.58 12.19
C TYR A 94 -2.88 12.14 11.02
N TYR A 95 -2.71 11.53 9.85
CA TYR A 95 -3.51 11.83 8.67
C TYR A 95 -4.97 11.46 8.90
N LYS A 96 -5.85 12.43 8.73
CA LYS A 96 -7.31 12.22 8.73
C LYS A 96 -7.82 11.46 7.49
N ASN A 97 -6.97 11.29 6.48
CA ASN A 97 -7.33 10.72 5.18
C ASN A 97 -6.41 9.59 4.71
N ARG A 98 -5.62 8.96 5.60
CA ARG A 98 -4.81 7.80 5.24
C ARG A 98 -5.14 6.61 6.13
N ARG A 99 -5.35 5.47 5.48
CA ARG A 99 -5.51 4.17 6.13
C ARG A 99 -4.28 3.33 5.89
N VAL A 100 -3.79 2.74 6.96
CA VAL A 100 -2.68 1.78 6.98
C VAL A 100 -3.29 0.42 7.31
N ALA A 101 -3.26 -0.50 6.35
CA ALA A 101 -3.70 -1.88 6.54
C ALA A 101 -2.47 -2.76 6.78
N ILE A 102 -2.56 -3.64 7.79
CA ILE A 102 -1.46 -4.49 8.22
C ILE A 102 -1.92 -5.94 8.23
N VAL A 103 -1.16 -6.80 7.55
CA VAL A 103 -1.39 -8.24 7.51
C VAL A 103 -0.06 -8.97 7.68
N LYS A 104 -0.12 -10.28 7.96
CA LYS A 104 1.07 -11.13 8.13
C LYS A 104 2.06 -10.58 9.15
N GLY A 105 1.56 -9.95 10.20
CA GLY A 105 2.33 -9.37 11.31
C GLY A 105 3.02 -8.05 10.97
N ASN A 106 3.48 -7.84 9.74
CA ASN A 106 4.30 -6.66 9.42
C ASN A 106 4.27 -6.19 7.95
N TYR A 107 3.39 -6.74 7.11
CA TYR A 107 3.20 -6.25 5.75
C TYR A 107 2.18 -5.12 5.76
N VAL A 108 2.59 -3.97 5.23
CA VAL A 108 1.85 -2.72 5.32
C VAL A 108 1.41 -2.27 3.94
N VAL A 109 0.13 -1.90 3.80
CA VAL A 109 -0.43 -1.23 2.63
C VAL A 109 -1.05 0.10 3.05
N ILE A 110 -0.69 1.17 2.36
CA ILE A 110 -1.19 2.51 2.66
C ILE A 110 -2.05 3.01 1.51
N ILE A 111 -3.26 3.46 1.82
CA ILE A 111 -4.15 4.16 0.90
C ILE A 111 -4.48 5.56 1.44
N ARG A 112 -4.76 6.49 0.52
CA ARG A 112 -5.19 7.85 0.83
C ARG A 112 -6.58 8.08 0.26
N PHE A 113 -7.54 8.44 1.09
CA PHE A 113 -8.88 8.80 0.67
C PHE A 113 -8.87 10.09 -0.14
N THR A 114 -9.61 10.07 -1.25
CA THR A 114 -9.76 11.21 -2.17
C THR A 114 -11.21 11.65 -2.35
N GLY A 115 -12.17 10.88 -1.86
CA GLY A 115 -13.59 11.21 -1.89
C GLY A 115 -14.43 10.11 -1.22
N LEU A 116 -15.75 10.24 -1.31
CA LEU A 116 -16.71 9.25 -0.81
C LEU A 116 -16.42 7.88 -1.45
N LEU A 117 -16.14 6.87 -0.60
CA LEU A 117 -15.80 5.50 -0.97
C LEU A 117 -14.71 5.39 -2.05
N LYS A 118 -13.81 6.37 -2.12
CA LYS A 118 -12.73 6.45 -3.11
C LYS A 118 -11.40 6.76 -2.45
N ALA A 119 -10.40 5.97 -2.78
CA ALA A 119 -9.03 6.16 -2.36
C ALA A 119 -8.05 5.98 -3.51
N LYS A 120 -6.82 6.42 -3.27
CA LYS A 120 -5.66 6.14 -4.10
C LYS A 120 -4.67 5.32 -3.30
N PHE A 121 -4.07 4.33 -3.94
CA PHE A 121 -2.92 3.64 -3.38
C PHE A 121 -1.77 4.63 -3.14
N VAL A 122 -1.01 4.43 -2.06
CA VAL A 122 0.17 5.25 -1.72
C VAL A 122 1.43 4.42 -1.79
N THR A 123 1.53 3.33 -1.04
CA THR A 123 2.72 2.46 -1.06
C THR A 123 2.42 1.16 -0.33
N ALA A 124 3.28 0.16 -0.49
CA ALA A 124 3.27 -1.07 0.29
C ALA A 124 4.69 -1.55 0.57
N TYR A 125 4.90 -2.11 1.76
CA TYR A 125 6.21 -2.61 2.18
C TYR A 125 6.09 -3.53 3.38
N GLU A 126 7.10 -4.38 3.57
CA GLU A 126 7.31 -5.11 4.82
C GLU A 126 8.13 -4.26 5.78
N LYS A 127 7.69 -4.17 7.04
CA LYS A 127 8.35 -3.35 8.06
C LYS A 127 9.06 -4.25 9.06
N SER A 128 10.35 -4.02 9.32
CA SER A 128 11.10 -4.83 10.29
C SER A 128 10.61 -4.65 11.73
N ASP A 129 10.37 -3.39 12.13
CA ASP A 129 9.77 -3.04 13.42
C ASP A 129 8.43 -2.37 13.17
N ILE A 130 7.34 -3.11 13.42
CA ILE A 130 5.95 -2.71 13.20
C ILE A 130 5.32 -2.02 14.43
N ASN A 131 5.97 -2.05 15.59
CA ASN A 131 5.37 -1.67 16.87
C ASN A 131 4.84 -0.23 16.87
N ASN A 132 5.58 0.70 16.25
CA ASN A 132 5.16 2.09 16.15
C ASN A 132 3.87 2.27 15.32
N VAL A 133 3.59 1.37 14.38
CA VAL A 133 2.35 1.38 13.59
C VAL A 133 1.23 0.68 14.37
N LEU A 134 1.51 -0.45 15.03
CA LEU A 134 0.49 -1.14 15.83
C LEU A 134 0.01 -0.29 17.02
N ASN A 135 0.90 0.53 17.59
CA ASN A 135 0.58 1.45 18.69
C ASN A 135 -0.05 2.77 18.20
N SER A 136 -0.23 2.98 16.90
CA SER A 136 -0.95 4.14 16.41
C SER A 136 -2.47 3.99 16.60
N PRO A 137 -3.23 5.10 16.56
CA PRO A 137 -4.68 5.05 16.63
C PRO A 137 -5.29 4.17 15.54
N ASP A 138 -6.36 3.49 15.89
CA ASP A 138 -7.16 2.73 14.94
C ASP A 138 -7.76 3.65 13.87
N PHE A 139 -7.93 3.11 12.67
CA PHE A 139 -8.55 3.85 11.58
C PHE A 139 -10.04 4.08 11.90
N VAL A 140 -10.44 5.34 11.96
CA VAL A 140 -11.83 5.74 12.17
C VAL A 140 -12.47 6.12 10.83
N LYS A 141 -13.58 5.46 10.50
CA LYS A 141 -14.41 5.80 9.33
C LYS A 141 -15.08 7.15 9.57
N SER A 142 -14.80 8.14 8.72
CA SER A 142 -15.39 9.47 8.80
C SER A 142 -16.52 9.65 7.79
N GLU A 143 -17.54 10.44 8.15
CA GLU A 143 -18.67 10.76 7.27
C GLU A 143 -18.21 11.30 5.92
N LYS A 144 -17.17 12.15 5.92
CA LYS A 144 -16.57 12.70 4.70
C LYS A 144 -16.20 11.63 3.66
N TYR A 145 -15.74 10.45 4.08
CA TYR A 145 -15.25 9.41 3.17
C TYR A 145 -16.16 8.18 3.10
N PHE A 146 -17.07 8.00 4.05
CA PHE A 146 -17.96 6.84 4.13
C PHE A 146 -19.45 7.19 4.01
N GLY A 147 -19.80 8.48 4.00
CA GLY A 147 -21.18 8.96 4.01
C GLY A 147 -21.74 9.03 5.43
N GLU A 148 -22.91 9.66 5.55
CA GLU A 148 -23.74 9.54 6.74
C GLU A 148 -24.23 8.10 6.85
N LYS A 149 -24.29 7.59 8.08
CA LYS A 149 -24.82 6.25 8.36
C LYS A 149 -26.35 6.25 8.39
#